data_AF-A0A1X6P7B7-F1
#
_entry.id   AF-A0A1X6P7B7-F1
#
_cell.length_a   1.000
_cell.length_b   1.000
_cell.length_c   1.000
_cell.angle_alpha   90.00
_cell.angle_beta   90.00
_cell.angle_gamma   90.00
#
_symmetry.space_group_name_H-M   'P 1'
#
loop_
_entity.id
_entity.type
_entity.pdbx_description
1 polymer ?
#
loop_
_entity_poly.entity_id
_entity_poly.type
_entity_poly.pdbx_seq_one_letter_code
_entity_poly.pdbx_strand_id
1 'polypeptide(L)'
;MAPTLGVGDQLLVEKVSKWARPPRRGEVVVFSPPDVLVDAGYGRSDAFIKRVVGVAGDTVSVRNGVVTVNGVEQVGVGAGVAAEYEWGPFVVPPGGVVVLGDNRNNSYDSHVWGALPVDHIIGRAVWRYWPLNQFGAL
;
A
#
# COMPACT_ATOMS: atom_id res chain seq x y z
N MET A 1 -0.13 8.87 3.28
CA MET A 1 1.20 8.25 3.09
C MET A 1 2.32 9.06 3.77
N ALA A 2 2.01 10.00 4.66
CA ALA A 2 3.05 10.72 5.42
C ALA A 2 3.85 9.76 6.32
N PRO A 3 5.14 10.04 6.58
CA PRO A 3 5.95 11.14 6.05
C PRO A 3 6.51 10.84 4.66
N THR A 4 6.37 9.60 4.15
CA THR A 4 6.92 9.23 2.85
C THR A 4 6.33 10.04 1.71
N LEU A 5 5.05 10.38 1.74
CA LEU A 5 4.42 11.29 0.77
C LEU A 5 3.51 12.29 1.50
N GLY A 6 3.74 13.57 1.23
CA GLY A 6 2.98 14.70 1.74
C GLY A 6 1.77 15.06 0.87
N VAL A 7 0.87 15.89 1.41
CA VAL A 7 -0.22 16.47 0.63
C VAL A 7 0.37 17.44 -0.40
N GLY A 8 0.01 17.25 -1.68
CA GLY A 8 0.49 18.08 -2.79
C GLY A 8 1.74 17.55 -3.50
N ASP A 9 2.35 16.46 -3.03
CA ASP A 9 3.43 15.80 -3.74
C ASP A 9 2.98 15.32 -5.12
N GLN A 10 3.81 15.52 -6.14
CA GLN A 10 3.55 15.04 -7.50
C GLN A 10 4.49 13.91 -7.88
N LEU A 11 3.91 12.84 -8.43
CA LEU A 11 4.55 11.54 -8.57
C LEU A 11 4.58 11.08 -10.02
N LEU A 12 5.67 10.43 -10.40
CA LEU A 12 5.74 9.68 -11.64
C LEU A 12 5.21 8.27 -11.39
N VAL A 13 4.12 7.93 -12.09
CA VAL A 13 3.47 6.61 -12.00
C VAL A 13 3.75 5.82 -13.27
N GLU A 14 4.52 4.75 -13.15
CA GLU A 14 4.76 3.83 -14.27
C GLU A 14 3.63 2.80 -14.36
N LYS A 15 3.19 2.48 -15.57
CA LYS A 15 2.02 1.59 -15.81
C LYS A 15 2.35 0.39 -16.69
N VAL A 16 3.61 0.20 -17.04
CA VAL A 16 4.03 -0.78 -18.06
C VAL A 16 4.47 -2.07 -17.39
N SER A 17 5.23 -1.99 -16.30
CA SER A 17 5.82 -3.18 -15.68
C SER A 17 4.78 -4.17 -15.12
N LYS A 18 3.56 -3.69 -14.82
CA LYS A 18 2.46 -4.52 -14.31
C LYS A 18 2.00 -5.60 -15.30
N TRP A 19 2.26 -5.41 -16.60
CA TRP A 19 1.98 -6.42 -17.62
C TRP A 19 3.03 -7.52 -17.68
N ALA A 20 4.24 -7.26 -17.19
CA ALA A 20 5.34 -8.20 -17.21
C ALA A 20 5.47 -8.98 -15.90
N ARG A 21 5.04 -8.40 -14.77
CA ARG A 21 5.13 -9.04 -13.45
C ARG A 21 4.12 -8.48 -12.45
N PRO A 22 3.78 -9.25 -11.39
CA PRO A 22 3.02 -8.73 -10.27
C PRO A 22 3.80 -7.68 -9.45
N PRO A 23 3.08 -6.89 -8.63
CA PRO A 23 3.69 -6.00 -7.64
C PRO A 23 4.52 -6.77 -6.61
N ARG A 24 5.53 -6.10 -6.05
CA ARG A 24 6.43 -6.62 -5.02
C ARG A 24 6.24 -5.89 -3.70
N ARG A 25 6.62 -6.55 -2.61
CA ARG A 25 6.68 -5.92 -1.28
C ARG A 25 7.56 -4.67 -1.32
N GLY A 26 7.16 -3.66 -0.57
CA GLY A 26 7.82 -2.36 -0.52
C GLY A 26 7.40 -1.38 -1.62
N GLU A 27 6.85 -1.83 -2.74
CA GLU A 27 6.45 -0.93 -3.84
C GLU A 27 5.26 -0.05 -3.44
N VAL A 28 5.29 1.22 -3.84
CA VAL A 28 4.16 2.13 -3.70
C VAL A 28 3.28 2.03 -4.94
N VAL A 29 2.00 1.73 -4.76
CA VAL A 29 1.05 1.50 -5.85
C VAL A 29 -0.06 2.53 -5.82
N VAL A 30 -0.47 2.96 -7.01
CA VAL A 30 -1.69 3.73 -7.24
C VAL A 30 -2.76 2.77 -7.77
N PHE A 31 -3.96 2.80 -7.21
CA PHE A 31 -5.03 1.86 -7.51
C PHE A 31 -6.41 2.51 -7.44
N SER A 32 -7.36 1.91 -8.15
CA SER A 32 -8.79 2.23 -8.03
C SER A 32 -9.39 1.53 -6.80
N PRO A 33 -10.36 2.13 -6.10
CA PRO A 33 -10.94 1.53 -4.90
C PRO A 33 -11.48 0.11 -5.18
N PRO A 34 -11.27 -0.87 -4.28
CA PRO A 34 -11.98 -2.15 -4.35
C PRO A 34 -13.47 -1.96 -4.10
N ASP A 35 -14.30 -2.93 -4.49
CA ASP A 35 -15.76 -2.81 -4.41
C ASP A 35 -16.26 -2.49 -2.99
N VAL A 36 -15.60 -3.01 -1.95
CA VAL A 36 -15.91 -2.67 -0.54
C VAL A 36 -15.84 -1.15 -0.28
N LEU A 37 -14.89 -0.45 -0.89
CA LEU A 37 -14.81 1.01 -0.79
C LEU A 37 -15.85 1.69 -1.67
N VAL A 38 -16.13 1.16 -2.85
CA VAL A 38 -17.18 1.69 -3.72
C VAL A 38 -18.54 1.64 -3.02
N ASP A 39 -18.85 0.53 -2.37
CA ASP A 39 -20.07 0.33 -1.58
C ASP A 39 -20.13 1.26 -0.36
N ALA A 40 -18.98 1.67 0.17
CA ALA A 40 -18.85 2.68 1.24
C ALA A 40 -18.97 4.13 0.73
N GLY A 41 -19.18 4.35 -0.57
CA GLY A 41 -19.43 5.65 -1.17
C GLY A 41 -18.24 6.29 -1.91
N TYR A 42 -17.12 5.56 -2.08
CA TYR A 42 -16.00 6.06 -2.88
C TYR A 42 -16.26 5.91 -4.39
N GLY A 43 -15.78 6.86 -5.19
CA GLY A 43 -15.97 6.84 -6.64
C GLY A 43 -15.04 5.82 -7.30
N ARG A 44 -15.54 5.05 -8.30
CA ARG A 44 -14.71 4.10 -9.07
C ARG A 44 -13.52 4.75 -9.78
N SER A 45 -13.59 6.06 -10.05
CA SER A 45 -12.52 6.87 -10.64
C SER A 45 -11.55 7.47 -9.62
N ASP A 46 -11.78 7.29 -8.32
CA ASP A 46 -10.88 7.80 -7.29
C ASP A 46 -9.54 7.05 -7.35
N ALA A 47 -8.46 7.77 -7.06
CA ALA A 47 -7.11 7.20 -7.04
C ALA A 47 -6.59 7.12 -5.61
N PHE A 48 -6.30 5.91 -5.17
CA PHE A 48 -5.69 5.65 -3.87
C PHE A 48 -4.21 5.33 -4.05
N ILE A 49 -3.41 5.66 -3.03
CA ILE A 49 -1.99 5.35 -2.99
C ILE A 49 -1.63 4.74 -1.64
N LYS A 50 -0.96 3.58 -1.68
CA LYS A 50 -0.52 2.79 -0.51
C LYS A 50 0.74 2.00 -0.84
N ARG A 51 1.41 1.47 0.20
CA ARG A 51 2.59 0.60 0.05
C ARG A 51 2.18 -0.86 0.11
N VAL A 52 2.66 -1.67 -0.82
CA VAL A 52 2.51 -3.12 -0.80
C VAL A 52 3.33 -3.69 0.35
N VAL A 53 2.68 -4.35 1.30
CA VAL A 53 3.33 -5.01 2.44
C VAL A 53 3.39 -6.52 2.26
N GLY A 54 2.30 -7.13 1.77
CA GLY A 54 2.24 -8.57 1.49
C GLY A 54 1.78 -8.84 0.06
N VAL A 55 2.29 -9.91 -0.52
CA VAL A 55 1.87 -10.44 -1.83
C VAL A 55 1.21 -11.81 -1.64
N ALA A 56 0.54 -12.33 -2.67
CA ALA A 56 -0.13 -13.63 -2.63
C ALA A 56 0.72 -14.72 -1.95
N GLY A 57 0.12 -15.45 -1.01
CA GLY A 57 0.76 -16.49 -0.20
C GLY A 57 1.39 -15.98 1.10
N ASP A 58 1.61 -14.67 1.25
CA ASP A 58 2.12 -14.12 2.50
C ASP A 58 1.11 -14.19 3.64
N THR A 59 1.61 -14.32 4.85
CA THR A 59 0.85 -14.08 6.08
C THR A 59 1.27 -12.75 6.67
N VAL A 60 0.37 -11.77 6.70
CA VAL A 60 0.61 -10.46 7.29
C VAL A 60 -0.07 -10.37 8.65
N SER A 61 0.61 -9.82 9.65
CA SER A 61 0.01 -9.50 10.94
C SER A 61 0.55 -8.18 11.49
N VAL A 62 -0.23 -7.57 12.37
CA VAL A 62 0.18 -6.41 13.16
C VAL A 62 -0.03 -6.78 14.62
N ARG A 63 1.04 -6.76 15.41
CA ARG A 63 1.07 -7.12 16.84
C ARG A 63 1.96 -6.15 17.60
N ASN A 64 1.47 -5.55 18.68
CA ASN A 64 2.20 -4.59 19.51
C ASN A 64 2.82 -3.44 18.67
N GLY A 65 2.06 -2.97 17.68
CA GLY A 65 2.49 -1.93 16.75
C GLY A 65 3.51 -2.34 15.70
N VAL A 66 3.93 -3.62 15.69
CA VAL A 66 4.90 -4.17 14.75
C VAL A 66 4.19 -4.94 13.64
N VAL A 67 4.59 -4.69 12.40
CA VAL A 67 4.07 -5.38 11.23
C VAL A 67 5.01 -6.53 10.90
N THR A 68 4.47 -7.74 10.78
CA THR A 68 5.23 -8.91 10.36
C THR A 68 4.68 -9.49 9.07
N VAL A 69 5.57 -10.02 8.23
CA VAL A 69 5.24 -10.78 7.02
C VAL A 69 5.94 -12.12 7.12
N ASN A 70 5.16 -13.19 7.13
CA ASN A 70 5.64 -14.57 7.35
C ASN A 70 6.46 -14.70 8.65
N GLY A 71 6.02 -14.00 9.71
CA GLY A 71 6.69 -13.97 11.01
C GLY A 71 7.93 -13.09 11.09
N VAL A 72 8.35 -12.47 9.98
CA VAL A 72 9.51 -11.56 9.94
C VAL A 72 9.03 -10.12 10.07
N GLU A 73 9.55 -9.40 11.06
CA GLU A 73 9.31 -7.98 11.24
C GLU A 73 9.72 -7.17 10.00
N GLN A 74 8.84 -6.29 9.56
CA GLN A 74 9.08 -5.41 8.42
C GLN A 74 9.69 -4.09 8.89
N VAL A 75 10.98 -4.12 9.21
CA VAL A 75 11.75 -2.91 9.58
C VAL A 75 11.97 -2.05 8.33
N GLY A 76 11.65 -0.76 8.40
CA GLY A 76 11.89 0.21 7.31
C GLY A 76 10.89 0.17 6.15
N VAL A 77 9.85 -0.67 6.20
CA VAL A 77 8.75 -0.64 5.22
C VAL A 77 7.70 0.37 5.68
N GLY A 78 7.89 1.63 5.27
CA GLY A 78 7.04 2.76 5.63
C GLY A 78 7.66 3.69 6.69
N ALA A 79 6.84 4.58 7.24
CA ALA A 79 7.23 5.72 8.08
C ALA A 79 8.03 5.45 9.36
N GLY A 80 8.19 4.19 9.78
CA GLY A 80 8.65 3.86 11.14
C GLY A 80 7.64 4.19 12.25
N VAL A 81 6.36 4.37 11.90
CA VAL A 81 5.28 4.63 12.87
C VAL A 81 4.69 3.30 13.34
N ALA A 82 4.71 3.08 14.66
CA ALA A 82 4.08 1.93 15.29
C ALA A 82 2.56 1.99 15.11
N ALA A 83 1.96 0.86 14.72
CA ALA A 83 0.50 0.78 14.57
C ALA A 83 -0.21 0.77 15.93
N GLU A 84 -1.30 1.51 16.05
CA GLU A 84 -2.16 1.55 17.25
C GLU A 84 -3.30 0.51 17.19
N TYR A 85 -3.21 -0.44 16.27
CA TYR A 85 -4.21 -1.48 16.07
C TYR A 85 -3.58 -2.86 15.97
N GLU A 86 -4.43 -3.86 16.21
CA GLU A 86 -4.13 -5.27 16.11
C GLU A 86 -4.83 -5.84 14.88
N TRP A 87 -4.10 -6.55 14.02
CA TRP A 87 -4.67 -7.08 12.78
C TRP A 87 -4.02 -8.38 12.32
N GLY A 88 -4.76 -9.21 11.60
CA GLY A 88 -4.32 -10.53 11.15
C GLY A 88 -4.24 -11.58 12.28
N PRO A 89 -3.58 -12.73 12.05
CA PRO A 89 -2.87 -13.08 10.82
C PRO A 89 -3.81 -13.14 9.62
N PHE A 90 -3.38 -12.56 8.50
CA PHE A 90 -4.12 -12.54 7.25
C PHE A 90 -3.28 -13.15 6.13
N VAL A 91 -3.78 -14.24 5.55
CA VAL A 91 -3.13 -14.89 4.41
C VAL A 91 -3.58 -14.20 3.14
N VAL A 92 -2.64 -13.66 2.37
CA VAL A 92 -2.94 -12.94 1.13
C VAL A 92 -3.40 -13.94 0.06
N PRO A 93 -4.62 -13.80 -0.49
CA PRO A 93 -5.13 -14.72 -1.48
C PRO A 93 -4.37 -14.60 -2.81
N PRO A 94 -4.40 -15.64 -3.67
CA PRO A 94 -3.94 -15.53 -5.06
C PRO A 94 -4.58 -14.35 -5.78
N GLY A 95 -3.80 -13.61 -6.56
CA GLY A 95 -4.27 -12.41 -7.26
C GLY A 95 -4.50 -11.19 -6.36
N GLY A 96 -4.18 -11.27 -5.07
CA GLY A 96 -4.29 -10.16 -4.12
C GLY A 96 -2.93 -9.64 -3.63
N VAL A 97 -2.95 -8.42 -3.11
CA VAL A 97 -1.89 -7.85 -2.28
C VAL A 97 -2.47 -7.21 -1.02
N VAL A 98 -1.69 -7.17 0.04
CA VAL A 98 -2.00 -6.36 1.22
C VAL A 98 -1.25 -5.05 1.09
N VAL A 99 -1.99 -3.93 1.09
CA VAL A 99 -1.43 -2.59 1.03
C VAL A 99 -1.72 -1.83 2.31
N LEU A 100 -0.70 -1.20 2.87
CA LEU A 100 -0.81 -0.44 4.11
C LEU A 100 -0.25 0.96 3.88
N GLY A 101 -0.84 1.94 4.53
CA GLY A 101 -0.41 3.32 4.44
C GLY A 101 0.77 3.59 5.36
N ASP A 102 1.75 4.36 4.87
CA ASP A 102 2.92 4.70 5.71
C ASP A 102 2.50 5.52 6.95
N ASN A 103 1.42 6.31 6.86
CA ASN A 103 0.78 6.92 8.02
C ASN A 103 -0.18 5.91 8.66
N ARG A 104 0.37 4.99 9.45
CA ARG A 104 -0.29 3.75 9.89
C ARG A 104 -1.61 3.99 10.62
N ASN A 105 -1.61 4.93 11.57
CA ASN A 105 -2.76 5.20 12.45
C ASN A 105 -3.80 6.10 11.78
N ASN A 106 -3.52 6.59 10.57
CA ASN A 106 -4.40 7.44 9.79
C ASN A 106 -4.40 7.00 8.31
N SER A 107 -4.73 5.73 8.07
CA SER A 107 -4.95 5.21 6.73
C SER A 107 -6.14 4.27 6.66
N TYR A 108 -7.00 4.52 5.68
CA TYR A 108 -8.00 3.56 5.24
C TYR A 108 -7.35 2.64 4.19
N ASP A 109 -6.95 1.43 4.60
CA ASP A 109 -6.15 0.49 3.81
C ASP A 109 -6.51 -0.98 4.11
N SER A 110 -5.69 -1.94 3.67
CA SER A 110 -6.01 -3.37 3.76
C SER A 110 -6.31 -3.88 5.17
N HIS A 111 -5.89 -3.19 6.23
CA HIS A 111 -6.29 -3.62 7.59
C HIS A 111 -7.79 -3.43 7.86
N VAL A 112 -8.47 -2.60 7.06
CA VAL A 112 -9.92 -2.37 7.16
C VAL A 112 -10.71 -3.20 6.16
N TRP A 113 -10.25 -3.29 4.91
CA TRP A 113 -11.02 -3.88 3.81
C TRP A 113 -10.41 -5.15 3.20
N GLY A 114 -9.28 -5.62 3.73
CA GLY A 114 -8.63 -6.87 3.29
C GLY A 114 -7.73 -6.69 2.06
N ALA A 115 -7.62 -7.75 1.26
CA ALA A 115 -6.70 -7.77 0.13
C ALA A 115 -7.18 -6.89 -1.04
N LEU A 116 -6.23 -6.22 -1.70
CA LEU A 116 -6.45 -5.50 -2.95
C LEU A 116 -6.25 -6.44 -4.13
N PRO A 117 -7.25 -6.62 -5.01
CA PRO A 117 -7.05 -7.33 -6.27
C PRO A 117 -5.98 -6.62 -7.12
N VAL A 118 -5.02 -7.38 -7.67
CA VAL A 118 -3.93 -6.80 -8.49
C VAL A 118 -4.44 -6.05 -9.72
N ASP A 119 -5.61 -6.43 -10.24
CA ASP A 119 -6.21 -5.79 -11.41
C ASP A 119 -6.72 -4.37 -11.13
N HIS A 120 -6.93 -4.01 -9.86
CA HIS A 120 -7.26 -2.64 -9.46
C HIS A 120 -6.03 -1.71 -9.49
N ILE A 121 -4.81 -2.27 -9.61
CA ILE A 121 -3.58 -1.48 -9.63
C ILE A 121 -3.46 -0.74 -10.98
N ILE A 122 -3.50 0.58 -10.89
CA ILE A 122 -3.31 1.49 -12.02
C ILE A 122 -1.85 1.49 -12.45
N GLY A 123 -0.92 1.61 -11.48
CA GLY A 123 0.52 1.61 -11.72
C GLY A 123 1.34 1.76 -10.43
N ARG A 124 2.67 1.75 -10.56
CA ARG A 124 3.58 1.97 -9.42
C ARG A 124 4.05 3.42 -9.39
N ALA A 125 3.94 4.05 -8.24
CA ALA A 125 4.58 5.34 -7.99
C ALA A 125 6.07 5.07 -7.74
N VAL A 126 6.93 5.51 -8.64
CA VAL A 126 8.36 5.20 -8.59
C VAL A 126 9.22 6.38 -8.15
N TRP A 127 8.82 7.59 -8.52
CA TRP A 127 9.56 8.83 -8.24
C TRP A 127 8.61 9.91 -7.76
N ARG A 128 9.08 10.71 -6.81
CA ARG A 128 8.50 12.02 -6.50
C ARG A 128 9.30 13.08 -7.25
N TYR A 129 8.63 13.89 -8.06
CA TYR A 129 9.28 14.96 -8.82
C TYR A 129 8.96 16.36 -8.30
N TRP A 130 7.93 16.52 -7.46
CA TRP A 130 7.61 17.78 -6.78
C TRP A 130 7.16 17.51 -5.34
N PRO A 131 7.55 18.33 -4.34
CA PRO A 131 8.42 19.50 -4.46
C PRO A 131 9.88 19.14 -4.76
N LEU A 132 10.60 20.02 -5.46
CA LEU A 132 11.96 19.73 -5.96
C LEU A 132 12.97 19.41 -4.85
N ASN A 133 12.79 19.96 -3.65
CA ASN A 133 13.64 19.68 -2.49
C ASN A 133 13.42 18.27 -1.89
N GLN A 134 12.39 17.55 -2.32
CA GLN A 134 12.10 16.16 -1.96
C GLN A 134 12.13 15.24 -3.19
N PHE A 135 12.75 15.69 -4.27
CA PHE A 135 12.92 14.90 -5.49
C PHE A 135 13.69 13.61 -5.19
N GLY A 136 13.15 12.47 -5.62
CA GLY A 136 13.81 11.18 -5.40
C GLY A 136 12.93 9.97 -5.70
N ALA A 137 13.56 8.79 -5.65
CA ALA A 137 12.87 7.51 -5.75
C ALA A 137 12.05 7.20 -4.48
N LEU A 138 11.05 6.32 -4.63
CA LEU A 138 10.14 5.87 -3.56
C LEU A 138 10.34 4.40 -3.15
#